data_AF-A0A3A1XVZ0-F1
#
_entry.id   AF-A0A3A1XVZ0-F1
#
_cell.length_a   1.000
_cell.length_b   1.000
_cell.length_c   1.000
_cell.angle_alpha   90.00
_cell.angle_beta   90.00
_cell.angle_gamma   90.00
#
_symmetry.space_group_name_H-M   'P 1'
#
loop_
_entity.id
_entity.type
_entity.pdbx_description
1 polymer ?
#
loop_
_entity_poly.entity_id
_entity_poly.type
_entity_poly.pdbx_seq_one_letter_code
_entity_poly.pdbx_strand_id
1 'polypeptide(L)'
;STWRQGEELEIVATDWMREIFEPTVRMIPPEFRSQIEPAQFFHEVLDHRWFMAEKVGHDVAMQDAVTSYIKNVLPQYKMDKHVLAAINADADSGVVDDEYTYSSPAPVGHDIDEDDQDASVWAS
;
A
#
# COMPACT_ATOMS: atom_id res chain seq x y z
N SER A 1 -21.98 2.25 26.73
CA SER A 1 -21.27 3.28 25.95
C SER A 1 -22.27 4.13 25.19
N THR A 2 -22.73 5.20 25.81
CA THR A 2 -23.73 6.18 25.36
C THR A 2 -23.07 7.38 24.66
N TRP A 3 -21.89 7.18 24.06
CA TRP A 3 -21.03 8.29 23.65
C TRP A 3 -21.74 9.20 22.65
N ARG A 4 -22.06 10.41 23.15
CA ARG A 4 -22.72 11.54 22.47
C ARG A 4 -24.01 11.19 21.71
N GLN A 5 -24.77 10.22 22.22
CA GLN A 5 -26.09 9.90 21.64
C GLN A 5 -27.05 11.09 21.79
N GLY A 6 -27.56 11.61 20.67
CA GLY A 6 -28.51 12.72 20.63
C GLY A 6 -27.90 14.09 20.30
N GLU A 7 -26.58 14.17 20.13
CA GLU A 7 -25.89 15.38 19.67
C GLU A 7 -25.84 15.48 18.14
N GLU A 8 -25.54 16.68 17.62
CA GLU A 8 -25.38 16.91 16.19
C GLU A 8 -24.10 16.25 15.65
N LEU A 9 -24.20 15.64 14.46
CA LEU A 9 -23.11 14.86 13.86
C LEU A 9 -21.81 15.65 13.73
N GLU A 10 -21.88 16.95 13.43
CA GLU A 10 -20.71 17.83 13.30
C GLU A 10 -19.93 17.94 14.62
N ILE A 11 -20.63 18.03 15.75
CA ILE A 11 -20.05 18.08 17.09
C ILE A 11 -19.37 16.74 17.39
N VAL A 12 -20.09 15.64 17.17
CA VAL A 12 -19.57 14.29 17.43
C VAL A 12 -18.33 13.99 16.58
N ALA A 13 -18.34 14.38 15.31
CA ALA A 13 -17.21 14.19 14.40
C ALA A 13 -16.00 15.03 14.82
N THR A 14 -16.21 16.29 15.19
CA THR A 14 -15.15 17.19 15.65
C THR A 14 -14.49 16.67 16.92
N ASP A 15 -15.29 16.19 17.87
CA ASP A 15 -14.77 15.63 19.11
C ASP A 15 -14.04 14.30 18.86
N TRP A 16 -14.58 13.42 18.02
CA TRP A 16 -13.88 12.20 17.63
C TRP A 16 -12.52 12.50 16.99
N MET A 17 -12.46 13.50 16.12
CA MET A 17 -11.22 13.96 15.51
C MET A 17 -10.20 14.38 16.58
N ARG A 18 -10.62 15.17 17.57
CA ARG A 18 -9.72 15.72 18.60
C ARG A 18 -9.32 14.73 19.68
N GLU A 19 -10.21 13.83 20.06
CA GLU A 19 -10.04 12.93 21.21
C GLU A 19 -9.47 11.57 20.81
N ILE A 20 -9.76 11.10 19.60
CA ILE A 20 -9.39 9.75 19.16
C ILE A 20 -8.40 9.80 18.00
N PHE A 21 -8.73 10.51 16.92
CA PHE A 21 -7.92 10.49 15.70
C PHE A 21 -6.59 11.25 15.87
N GLU A 22 -6.66 12.55 16.18
CA GLU A 22 -5.48 13.42 16.31
C GLU A 22 -4.46 12.89 17.33
N PRO A 23 -4.85 12.45 18.55
CA PRO A 23 -3.89 11.93 19.52
C PRO A 23 -3.20 10.66 19.03
N THR A 24 -3.92 9.83 18.28
CA THR A 24 -3.37 8.60 17.69
C THR A 24 -2.34 8.94 16.62
N VAL A 25 -2.69 9.75 15.63
CA VAL A 25 -1.79 10.06 14.50
C VAL A 25 -0.62 10.97 14.90
N ARG A 26 -0.74 11.75 15.99
CA ARG A 26 0.38 12.52 16.55
C ARG A 26 1.50 11.63 17.10
N MET A 27 1.22 10.36 17.38
CA MET A 27 2.25 9.40 17.80
C MET A 27 3.16 8.94 16.66
N ILE A 28 2.86 9.27 15.40
CA ILE A 28 3.73 8.96 14.26
C ILE A 28 5.10 9.64 14.47
N PRO A 29 6.20 8.87 14.52
CA PRO A 29 7.54 9.43 14.65
C PRO A 29 7.86 10.35 13.46
N PRO A 30 8.62 11.46 13.69
CA PRO A 30 8.85 12.48 12.68
C PRO A 30 9.35 11.96 11.33
N GLU A 31 10.19 10.93 11.34
CA GLU A 31 10.78 10.36 10.13
C GLU A 31 9.81 9.58 9.25
N PHE A 32 8.64 9.18 9.77
CA PHE A 32 7.61 8.46 9.01
C PHE A 32 6.47 9.37 8.55
N ARG A 33 6.41 10.63 8.99
CA ARG A 33 5.31 11.56 8.65
C ARG A 33 5.17 11.86 7.15
N SER A 34 6.23 11.71 6.38
CA SER A 34 6.21 11.83 4.92
C SER A 34 6.08 10.50 4.19
N GLN A 35 6.01 9.38 4.93
CA GLN A 35 5.99 8.02 4.38
C GLN A 35 4.60 7.37 4.52
N ILE A 36 3.84 7.76 5.55
CA ILE A 36 2.51 7.23 5.80
C ILE A 36 1.54 8.39 6.05
N GLU A 37 0.40 8.35 5.37
CA GLU A 37 -0.69 9.30 5.59
C GLU A 37 -1.34 9.06 6.96
N PRO A 38 -1.76 10.11 7.70
CA PRO A 38 -2.37 9.97 9.01
C PRO A 38 -3.58 9.03 9.05
N ALA A 39 -4.44 9.09 8.02
CA ALA A 39 -5.61 8.23 7.91
C ALA A 39 -5.23 6.76 7.73
N GLN A 40 -4.21 6.48 6.89
CA GLN A 40 -3.70 5.13 6.67
C GLN A 40 -3.09 4.56 7.95
N PHE A 41 -2.25 5.34 8.64
CA PHE A 41 -1.70 4.95 9.93
C PHE A 41 -2.79 4.58 10.94
N PHE A 42 -3.84 5.41 11.04
CA PHE A 42 -4.95 5.13 11.94
C PHE A 42 -5.64 3.82 11.59
N HIS A 43 -5.95 3.59 10.32
CA HIS A 43 -6.56 2.34 9.85
C HIS A 43 -5.72 1.12 10.20
N GLU A 44 -4.42 1.13 9.90
CA GLU A 44 -3.55 -0.01 10.14
C GLU A 44 -3.35 -0.30 11.63
N VAL A 45 -3.37 0.73 12.47
CA VAL A 45 -3.40 0.54 13.94
C VAL A 45 -4.65 -0.20 14.38
N LEU A 46 -5.83 0.08 13.80
CA LEU A 46 -7.06 -0.63 14.14
C LEU A 46 -6.97 -2.12 13.77
N ASP A 47 -6.44 -2.42 12.59
CA ASP A 47 -6.23 -3.79 12.12
C ASP A 47 -5.21 -4.52 13.00
N HIS A 48 -4.10 -3.86 13.33
CA HIS A 48 -3.09 -4.40 14.24
C HIS A 48 -3.68 -4.67 15.63
N ARG A 49 -4.55 -3.79 16.13
CA ARG A 49 -5.25 -3.99 17.40
C ARG A 49 -6.17 -5.20 17.36
N TRP A 50 -6.93 -5.38 16.27
CA TRP A 50 -7.77 -6.56 16.07
C TRP A 50 -6.93 -7.85 16.10
N PHE A 51 -5.83 -7.88 15.35
CA PHE A 51 -4.92 -9.01 15.34
C PHE A 51 -4.27 -9.29 16.71
N MET A 52 -3.91 -8.26 17.46
CA MET A 52 -3.42 -8.41 18.83
C MET A 52 -4.49 -9.00 19.74
N ALA A 53 -5.73 -8.49 19.67
CA ALA A 53 -6.85 -8.96 20.47
C ALA A 53 -7.20 -10.42 20.17
N GLU A 54 -7.14 -10.82 18.90
CA GLU A 54 -7.33 -12.21 18.47
C GLU A 54 -6.29 -13.14 19.10
N LYS A 55 -5.03 -12.71 19.19
CA LYS A 55 -3.95 -13.48 19.80
C LYS A 55 -4.06 -13.62 21.32
N VAL A 56 -4.46 -12.56 22.01
CA VAL A 56 -4.57 -12.58 23.49
C VAL A 56 -5.93 -13.05 23.99
N GLY A 57 -6.93 -13.17 23.10
CA GLY A 57 -8.28 -13.61 23.42
C GLY A 57 -9.12 -12.58 24.18
N HIS A 58 -8.71 -11.32 24.19
CA HIS A 58 -9.43 -10.22 24.84
C HIS A 58 -9.13 -8.87 24.16
N ASP A 59 -9.94 -7.86 24.47
CA ASP A 59 -9.75 -6.52 23.93
C ASP A 59 -8.40 -5.92 24.35
N VAL A 60 -7.74 -5.24 23.40
CA VAL A 60 -6.46 -4.56 23.60
C VAL A 60 -6.70 -3.05 23.58
N ALA A 61 -6.05 -2.31 24.48
CA ALA A 61 -6.18 -0.86 24.52
C ALA A 61 -5.57 -0.20 23.27
N MET A 62 -6.16 0.91 22.82
CA MET A 62 -5.69 1.64 21.64
C MET A 62 -4.23 2.09 21.76
N GLN A 63 -3.81 2.57 22.93
CA GLN A 63 -2.43 3.00 23.19
C GLN A 63 -1.42 1.86 23.09
N ASP A 64 -1.78 0.66 23.56
CA ASP A 64 -0.92 -0.52 23.48
C ASP A 64 -0.75 -0.97 22.03
N ALA A 65 -1.85 -0.94 21.27
CA ALA A 65 -1.82 -1.27 19.85
C ALA A 65 -0.96 -0.29 19.04
N VAL A 66 -1.11 1.02 19.26
CA VAL A 66 -0.27 2.03 18.59
C VAL A 66 1.21 1.84 18.93
N THR A 67 1.52 1.67 20.21
CA THR A 67 2.90 1.45 20.66
C THR A 67 3.50 0.21 20.00
N SER A 68 2.74 -0.89 19.96
CA SER A 68 3.17 -2.11 19.28
C SER A 68 3.33 -1.93 17.77
N TYR A 69 2.41 -1.22 17.12
CA TYR A 69 2.43 -1.00 15.68
C TYR A 69 3.66 -0.16 15.27
N ILE A 70 3.93 0.95 15.98
CA ILE A 70 5.11 1.80 15.76
C ILE A 70 6.41 0.99 15.92
N LYS A 71 6.44 0.06 16.86
CA LYS A 71 7.63 -0.76 17.13
C LYS A 71 7.85 -1.85 16.08
N ASN A 72 6.79 -2.53 15.64
CA ASN A 72 6.92 -3.82 14.94
C ASN A 72 6.54 -3.76 13.45
N VAL A 73 5.66 -2.83 13.06
CA VAL A 73 5.11 -2.75 11.69
C VAL A 73 5.64 -1.51 10.97
N LEU A 74 5.54 -0.34 11.60
CA LEU A 74 5.94 0.93 10.98
C LEU A 74 7.39 0.94 10.41
N PRO A 75 8.40 0.28 11.00
CA PRO A 75 9.74 0.23 10.43
C PRO A 75 9.84 -0.38 9.03
N GLN A 76 8.85 -1.19 8.62
CA GLN A 76 8.82 -1.85 7.31
C GLN A 76 8.66 -0.83 6.16
N TYR A 77 8.01 0.31 6.40
CA TYR A 77 7.91 1.41 5.43
C TYR A 77 9.27 1.96 4.97
N LYS A 78 10.29 1.92 5.85
CA LYS A 78 11.65 2.32 5.47
C LYS A 78 12.27 1.32 4.49
N MET A 79 11.90 0.04 4.59
CA MET A 79 12.40 -1.03 3.72
C MET A 79 11.72 -0.99 2.35
N ASP A 80 10.44 -0.63 2.28
CA ASP A 80 9.71 -0.59 1.00
C ASP A 80 10.30 0.40 -0.01
N LYS A 81 10.92 1.51 0.42
CA LYS A 81 11.68 2.39 -0.50
C LYS A 81 12.86 1.68 -1.17
N HIS A 82 13.55 0.81 -0.43
CA HIS A 82 14.64 0.01 -0.99
C HIS A 82 14.13 -1.11 -1.89
N VAL A 83 12.96 -1.68 -1.58
CA VAL A 83 12.29 -2.68 -2.43
C VAL A 83 11.79 -2.06 -3.74
N LEU A 84 11.14 -0.90 -3.69
CA LEU A 84 10.73 -0.13 -4.88
C LEU A 84 11.93 0.27 -5.74
N ALA A 85 13.06 0.67 -5.11
CA ALA A 85 14.29 0.95 -5.84
C ALA A 85 14.87 -0.30 -6.50
N ALA A 86 14.80 -1.47 -5.85
CA ALA A 86 15.23 -2.74 -6.44
C ALA A 86 14.33 -3.17 -7.62
N ILE A 87 13.01 -2.98 -7.50
CA ILE A 87 12.06 -3.26 -8.60
C ILE A 87 12.33 -2.34 -9.79
N ASN A 88 12.58 -1.04 -9.56
CA ASN A 88 12.92 -0.09 -10.62
C ASN A 88 14.27 -0.42 -11.28
N ALA A 89 15.27 -0.85 -10.50
CA ALA A 89 16.58 -1.23 -11.04
C ALA A 89 16.52 -2.50 -11.89
N ASP A 90 15.65 -3.45 -11.53
CA ASP A 90 15.39 -4.66 -12.32
C ASP A 90 14.71 -4.31 -13.65
N ALA A 91 13.72 -3.40 -13.61
CA ALA A 91 13.01 -2.90 -14.80
C ALA A 91 13.92 -2.10 -15.77
N ASP A 92 14.90 -1.36 -15.26
CA ASP A 92 15.86 -0.58 -16.07
C ASP A 92 16.96 -1.46 -16.70
N SER A 93 17.11 -2.71 -16.25
CA SER A 93 18.12 -3.65 -16.77
C SER A 93 17.70 -4.34 -18.09
N GLY A 94 16.46 -4.14 -18.53
CA GLY A 94 15.86 -4.86 -19.66
C GLY A 94 15.76 -4.11 -20.99
N VAL A 95 16.27 -2.88 -21.11
CA VAL A 95 16.29 -2.16 -22.40
C VAL A 95 17.40 -2.73 -23.26
N VAL A 96 17.06 -3.76 -24.03
CA VAL A 96 17.88 -4.22 -25.16
C VAL A 96 17.80 -3.16 -26.26
N ASP A 97 18.97 -2.74 -26.75
CA ASP A 97 19.10 -1.92 -27.94
C ASP A 97 18.63 -2.72 -29.17
N ASP A 98 17.48 -2.32 -29.71
CA ASP A 98 16.80 -2.91 -30.87
C ASP A 98 17.56 -2.69 -32.21
N GLU A 99 18.71 -2.00 -32.16
CA GLU A 99 19.49 -1.61 -33.35
C GLU A 99 20.14 -2.79 -34.10
N TYR A 100 20.22 -3.99 -33.50
CA TYR A 100 20.83 -5.16 -34.17
C TYR A 100 19.91 -5.89 -35.16
N THR A 101 18.59 -5.65 -35.13
CA THR A 101 17.63 -6.50 -35.89
C THR A 101 17.43 -6.03 -37.34
N TYR A 102 17.75 -4.78 -37.67
CA TYR A 102 17.45 -4.21 -39.00
C TYR A 102 18.55 -4.41 -40.05
N SER A 103 19.78 -4.78 -39.65
CA SER A 103 20.95 -4.78 -40.55
C SER A 103 21.39 -6.16 -41.07
N SER A 104 20.58 -7.21 -40.88
CA SER A 104 20.83 -8.49 -41.58
C SER A 104 20.19 -8.46 -42.98
N PRO A 105 20.96 -8.62 -44.07
CA PRO A 105 20.38 -8.76 -45.39
C PRO A 105 19.76 -10.17 -45.48
N ALA A 106 18.47 -10.29 -45.20
CA ALA A 106 17.75 -11.54 -45.36
C ALA A 106 17.69 -11.93 -46.85
N PRO A 107 17.96 -13.20 -47.22
CA PRO A 107 17.67 -13.69 -48.55
C PRO A 107 16.15 -13.82 -48.73
N VAL A 108 15.73 -13.55 -49.96
CA VAL A 108 14.35 -13.54 -50.47
C VAL A 108 13.56 -14.80 -50.11
N GLY A 109 12.30 -14.60 -49.69
CA GLY A 109 11.18 -15.51 -49.97
C GLY A 109 10.64 -16.30 -48.79
N HIS A 110 9.69 -15.74 -48.05
CA HIS A 110 8.66 -16.54 -47.36
C HIS A 110 7.32 -15.82 -47.51
N ASP A 111 6.45 -16.41 -48.33
CA ASP A 111 5.08 -15.99 -48.55
C ASP A 111 4.31 -16.05 -47.23
N ILE A 112 3.74 -14.93 -46.79
CA ILE A 112 2.89 -14.88 -45.60
C ILE A 112 1.47 -15.17 -46.07
N ASP A 113 1.15 -16.44 -46.17
CA ASP A 113 -0.23 -16.90 -46.26
C ASP A 113 -0.61 -17.56 -44.93
N GLU A 114 -1.76 -17.11 -44.43
CA GLU A 114 -2.73 -17.81 -43.57
C GLU A 114 -2.53 -17.82 -42.04
N ASP A 115 -3.55 -17.21 -41.41
CA ASP A 115 -4.21 -17.60 -40.15
C ASP A 115 -3.38 -17.65 -38.86
N ASP A 116 -3.44 -16.55 -38.10
CA ASP A 116 -3.35 -16.64 -36.64
C ASP A 116 -4.74 -16.42 -36.00
N GLN A 117 -5.16 -17.46 -35.29
CA GLN A 117 -6.54 -17.76 -34.87
C GLN A 117 -6.84 -17.33 -33.43
N ASP A 118 -6.15 -16.31 -32.91
CA ASP A 118 -6.19 -15.92 -31.50
C ASP A 118 -6.89 -14.59 -31.22
N ALA A 119 -7.36 -13.87 -32.26
CA ALA A 119 -8.05 -12.59 -32.14
C ALA A 119 -9.48 -12.63 -31.53
N SER A 120 -9.96 -13.76 -31.00
CA SER A 120 -11.36 -13.90 -30.56
C SER A 120 -11.63 -13.92 -29.04
N VAL A 121 -10.62 -13.73 -28.17
CA VAL A 121 -10.82 -13.94 -26.72
C VAL A 121 -11.30 -12.70 -25.95
N TRP A 122 -11.40 -11.51 -26.58
CA TRP A 122 -11.68 -10.25 -25.87
C TRP A 122 -13.05 -9.62 -26.14
N ALA A 123 -14.00 -10.36 -26.72
CA ALA A 123 -15.35 -9.87 -26.91
C ALA A 123 -16.42 -10.90 -26.54
N SER A 124 -16.60 -11.15 -25.24
CA SER A 124 -17.88 -11.53 -24.61
C SER A 124 -17.82 -11.34 -23.10
#